data_AF-A0ABD3GE61-F1
#
_entry.id   AF-A0ABD3GE61-F1
#
_cell.length_a   1.000
_cell.length_b   1.000
_cell.length_c   1.000
_cell.angle_alpha   90.00
_cell.angle_beta   90.00
_cell.angle_gamma   90.00
#
_symmetry.space_group_name_H-M   'P 1'
#
loop_
_entity.id
_entity.type
_entity.pdbx_description
1 polymer ?
#
loop_
_entity_poly.entity_id
_entity_poly.type
_entity_poly.pdbx_seq_one_letter_code
_entity_poly.pdbx_strand_id
1 'polypeptide(L)'
;MDSIKTFHDHSQIGALLNTWLDRGLGLNTETSIVSIGITQQTNNFDCGVHVLYIITKLIEAGKNGQLLEYLENGGLPKEWGTAEIVSKYPLQVRDLLISLVESDT
;
A
#
# COMPACT_ATOMS: atom_id res chain seq x y z
N MET A 1 0.39 -25.99 3.12
CA MET A 1 -0.27 -24.67 3.23
C MET A 1 0.59 -23.72 2.39
N ASP A 2 0.36 -23.72 1.07
CA ASP A 2 1.22 -23.12 0.03
C ASP A 2 0.53 -21.94 -0.67
N SER A 3 -0.32 -21.17 0.04
CA SER A 3 -1.18 -20.15 -0.59
C SER A 3 -0.54 -18.77 -0.77
N ILE A 4 0.70 -18.57 -0.31
CA ILE A 4 1.41 -17.27 -0.46
C ILE A 4 2.47 -17.30 -1.58
N LYS A 5 2.93 -18.49 -2.00
CA LYS A 5 3.97 -18.61 -3.05
C LYS A 5 3.53 -18.18 -4.44
N THR A 6 2.22 -18.09 -4.71
CA THR A 6 1.65 -17.65 -5.98
C THR A 6 1.57 -16.12 -6.14
N PHE A 7 1.86 -15.33 -5.11
CA PHE A 7 1.85 -13.85 -5.20
C PHE A 7 3.17 -13.25 -5.71
N HIS A 8 4.19 -14.06 -6.00
CA HIS A 8 5.51 -13.57 -6.41
C HIS A 8 5.63 -13.27 -7.91
N ASP A 9 4.67 -13.70 -8.74
CA ASP A 9 4.71 -13.40 -10.17
C ASP A 9 4.03 -12.06 -10.44
N HIS A 10 4.80 -10.99 -10.28
CA HIS A 10 4.36 -9.61 -10.54
C HIS A 10 3.77 -9.42 -11.95
N SER A 11 4.12 -10.28 -12.91
CA SER A 11 3.59 -10.23 -14.28
C SER A 11 2.10 -10.64 -14.34
N GLN A 12 1.67 -11.60 -13.52
CA GLN A 12 0.27 -12.06 -13.46
C GLN A 12 -0.62 -11.06 -12.73
N ILE A 13 -0.10 -10.43 -11.68
CA ILE A 13 -0.80 -9.36 -10.95
C ILE A 13 -1.02 -8.16 -11.89
N GLY A 14 -0.03 -7.81 -12.71
CA GLY A 14 -0.16 -6.76 -13.73
C GLY A 14 -1.21 -7.05 -14.78
N ALA A 15 -1.24 -8.26 -15.32
CA ALA A 15 -2.25 -8.65 -16.29
C ALA A 15 -3.68 -8.60 -15.70
N LEU A 16 -3.86 -9.04 -14.45
CA LEU A 16 -5.14 -8.99 -13.74
C LEU A 16 -5.59 -7.56 -13.46
N LEU A 17 -4.68 -6.68 -13.01
CA LEU A 17 -4.96 -5.27 -12.76
C LEU A 17 -5.35 -4.54 -14.04
N ASN A 18 -4.61 -4.73 -15.13
CA ASN A 18 -4.93 -4.11 -16.42
C ASN A 18 -6.29 -4.56 -16.94
N THR A 19 -6.59 -5.86 -16.82
CA THR A 19 -7.92 -6.38 -17.18
C THR A 19 -9.04 -5.74 -16.35
N TRP A 20 -8.80 -5.50 -15.05
CA TRP A 20 -9.78 -4.88 -14.17
C TRP A 20 -9.95 -3.38 -14.45
N LEU A 21 -8.86 -2.66 -14.76
CA LEU A 21 -8.91 -1.25 -15.14
C LEU A 21 -9.61 -1.05 -16.49
N ASP A 22 -9.28 -1.87 -17.50
CA ASP A 22 -9.91 -1.84 -18.82
C ASP A 22 -11.42 -2.10 -18.72
N ARG A 23 -11.82 -3.13 -17.96
CA ARG A 23 -13.24 -3.53 -17.83
C ARG A 23 -14.03 -2.69 -16.84
N GLY A 24 -13.40 -2.23 -15.77
CA GLY A 24 -14.06 -1.55 -14.66
C GLY A 24 -14.16 -0.04 -14.85
N LEU A 25 -13.16 0.58 -15.48
CA LEU A 25 -13.10 2.03 -15.67
C LEU A 25 -13.18 2.45 -17.14
N GLY A 26 -13.18 1.50 -18.09
CA GLY A 26 -13.19 1.79 -19.53
C GLY A 26 -11.94 2.55 -20.00
N LEU A 27 -10.87 2.51 -19.19
CA LEU A 27 -9.62 3.19 -19.47
C LEU A 27 -8.82 2.30 -20.43
N ASN A 28 -8.83 2.60 -21.72
CA ASN A 28 -7.93 1.99 -22.72
C ASN A 28 -6.49 2.52 -22.54
N THR A 29 -5.92 2.31 -21.36
CA THR A 29 -4.57 2.78 -21.02
C THR A 29 -3.71 1.58 -20.66
N GLU A 30 -2.62 1.38 -21.41
CA GLU A 30 -1.52 0.51 -20.99
C GLU A 30 -1.00 1.02 -19.64
N THR A 31 -1.46 0.39 -18.57
CA THR A 31 -1.06 0.76 -17.22
C THR A 31 0.19 -0.03 -16.89
N SER A 32 1.30 0.66 -16.69
CA SER A 32 2.55 0.05 -16.26
C SER A 32 2.52 -0.20 -14.76
N ILE A 33 2.74 -1.44 -14.32
CA ILE A 33 3.08 -1.69 -12.92
C ILE A 33 4.45 -1.08 -12.65
N VAL A 34 4.48 -0.09 -11.75
CA VAL A 34 5.71 0.44 -11.19
C VAL A 34 5.97 -0.23 -9.86
N SER A 35 7.07 -0.97 -9.75
CA SER A 35 7.57 -1.39 -8.44
C SER A 35 8.08 -0.15 -7.70
N ILE A 36 7.36 0.25 -6.66
CA ILE A 36 7.57 1.51 -5.94
C ILE A 36 8.71 1.45 -4.91
N GLY A 37 9.48 0.34 -4.87
CA GLY A 37 10.77 0.27 -4.18
C GLY A 37 10.73 0.53 -2.66
N ILE A 38 9.60 0.24 -2.01
CA ILE A 38 9.43 0.46 -0.58
C ILE A 38 10.28 -0.53 0.22
N THR A 39 10.84 -0.11 1.35
CA THR A 39 11.62 -0.99 2.23
C THR A 39 10.82 -2.25 2.57
N GLN A 40 11.38 -3.40 2.23
CA GLN A 40 10.77 -4.69 2.51
C GLN A 40 10.79 -4.96 4.01
N GLN A 41 9.67 -5.48 4.50
CA GLN A 41 9.48 -5.82 5.89
C GLN A 41 10.01 -7.25 6.12
N THR A 42 10.78 -7.45 7.20
CA THR A 42 11.51 -8.70 7.44
C THR A 42 10.72 -9.73 8.26
N ASN A 43 9.62 -9.34 8.89
CA ASN A 43 8.76 -10.21 9.70
C ASN A 43 7.40 -10.44 9.03
N ASN A 44 7.26 -11.57 8.34
CA ASN A 44 6.08 -11.94 7.54
C ASN A 44 4.70 -11.76 8.22
N PHE A 45 4.63 -11.70 9.57
CA PHE A 45 3.38 -11.46 10.30
C PHE A 45 2.88 -10.01 10.22
N ASP A 46 3.72 -9.03 9.90
CA ASP A 46 3.32 -7.61 9.85
C ASP A 46 2.92 -7.15 8.44
N CYS A 47 2.87 -8.05 7.46
CA CYS A 47 2.58 -7.69 6.06
C CYS A 47 1.22 -6.98 5.90
N GLY A 48 0.19 -7.38 6.65
CA GLY A 48 -1.12 -6.71 6.62
C GLY A 48 -1.08 -5.29 7.18
N VAL A 49 -0.33 -5.07 8.27
CA VAL A 49 -0.12 -3.73 8.86
C VAL A 49 0.66 -2.84 7.90
N HIS A 50 1.67 -3.39 7.23
CA HIS A 50 2.47 -2.70 6.24
C HIS A 50 1.61 -2.23 5.05
N VAL A 51 0.74 -3.10 4.52
CA VAL A 51 -0.20 -2.73 3.45
C VAL A 51 -1.12 -1.59 3.87
N LEU A 52 -1.75 -1.70 5.05
CA LEU A 52 -2.64 -0.65 5.57
C LEU A 52 -1.91 0.69 5.71
N TYR A 53 -0.70 0.66 6.28
CA TYR A 53 0.13 1.85 6.45
C TYR A 53 0.46 2.52 5.11
N ILE A 54 0.91 1.75 4.12
CA ILE A 54 1.28 2.29 2.79
C ILE A 54 0.06 2.88 2.07
N ILE A 55 -1.11 2.24 2.14
CA ILE A 55 -2.35 2.79 1.57
C ILE A 55 -2.70 4.13 2.23
N THR A 56 -2.62 4.22 3.57
CA THR A 56 -2.87 5.49 4.28
C THR A 56 -1.92 6.58 3.80
N LYS A 57 -0.63 6.29 3.66
CA LYS A 57 0.36 7.27 3.17
C LYS A 57 0.13 7.70 1.72
N LEU A 58 -0.29 6.78 0.85
CA LEU A 58 -0.67 7.09 -0.52
C LEU A 58 -1.88 8.03 -0.58
N ILE A 59 -2.90 7.79 0.24
CA ILE A 59 -4.08 8.66 0.33
C ILE A 59 -3.70 10.05 0.85
N GLU A 60 -2.88 10.13 1.92
CA GLU A 60 -2.39 11.39 2.47
C GLU A 60 -1.60 12.20 1.43
N ALA A 61 -0.65 11.56 0.74
CA ALA A 61 0.14 12.21 -0.30
C ALA A 61 -0.70 12.65 -1.50
N GLY A 62 -1.70 11.86 -1.90
CA GLY A 62 -2.67 12.22 -2.92
C GLY A 62 -3.49 13.46 -2.53
N LYS A 63 -3.99 13.51 -1.30
CA LYS A 63 -4.74 14.68 -0.76
C LYS A 63 -3.89 15.94 -0.69
N ASN A 64 -2.59 15.79 -0.44
CA ASN A 64 -1.65 16.90 -0.35
C ASN A 64 -1.05 17.30 -1.70
N GLY A 65 -1.41 16.62 -2.80
CA GLY A 65 -0.84 16.88 -4.13
C GLY A 65 0.63 16.46 -4.29
N GLN A 66 1.19 15.71 -3.34
CA GLN A 66 2.61 15.31 -3.29
C GLN A 66 2.88 14.00 -4.02
N LEU A 67 1.83 13.23 -4.35
CA LEU A 67 1.99 11.90 -4.94
C LEU A 67 2.71 11.93 -6.29
N LEU A 68 2.37 12.89 -7.16
CA LEU A 68 3.04 13.05 -8.46
C LEU A 68 4.52 13.41 -8.29
N GLU A 69 4.82 14.33 -7.37
CA GLU A 69 6.20 14.75 -7.08
C GLU A 69 7.06 13.57 -6.60
N TYR A 70 6.54 12.69 -5.75
CA TYR A 70 7.28 11.49 -5.33
C TYR A 70 7.55 10.54 -6.50
N LEU A 71 6.55 10.32 -7.35
CA LEU A 71 6.70 9.44 -8.52
C LEU A 71 7.70 10.02 -9.53
N GLU A 72 7.70 11.33 -9.75
CA GLU A 72 8.66 12.02 -10.63
C GLU A 72 10.09 12.00 -10.06
N ASN A 73 10.25 12.03 -8.75
CA ASN A 73 11.55 12.00 -8.06
C ASN A 73 12.08 10.60 -7.76
N GLY A 74 11.60 9.57 -8.47
CA GLY A 74 12.17 8.23 -8.43
C GLY A 74 11.54 7.27 -7.41
N GLY A 75 10.35 7.58 -6.90
CA GLY A 75 9.51 6.65 -6.15
C GLY A 75 9.03 7.17 -4.79
N LEU A 76 8.37 6.31 -4.04
CA LEU A 76 7.84 6.67 -2.73
C LEU A 76 8.96 6.89 -1.71
N PRO A 77 8.75 7.72 -0.67
CA PRO A 77 9.74 7.92 0.37
C PRO A 77 10.10 6.61 1.04
N LYS A 78 11.41 6.27 1.04
CA LYS A 78 11.91 4.96 1.49
C LYS A 78 11.61 4.69 2.96
N GLU A 79 11.59 5.75 3.76
CA GLU A 79 11.28 5.72 5.18
C GLU A 79 9.88 5.15 5.47
N TRP A 80 8.91 5.28 4.56
CA TRP A 80 7.55 4.75 4.75
C TRP A 80 7.54 3.23 4.96
N GLY A 81 8.51 2.49 4.41
CA GLY A 81 8.55 1.03 4.56
C GLY A 81 9.30 0.54 5.79
N THR A 82 9.89 1.42 6.60
CA THR A 82 10.83 1.01 7.65
C THR A 82 10.12 0.29 8.82
N ALA A 83 10.74 -0.77 9.31
CA ALA A 83 10.20 -1.56 10.42
C ALA A 83 9.95 -0.72 11.68
N GLU A 84 10.76 0.31 11.93
CA GLU A 84 10.59 1.20 13.08
C GLU A 84 9.28 2.00 13.01
N ILE A 85 8.92 2.51 11.83
CA ILE A 85 7.71 3.30 11.65
C ILE A 85 6.48 2.38 11.64
N VAL A 86 6.57 1.28 10.88
CA VAL A 86 5.44 0.36 10.70
C VAL A 86 5.11 -0.39 11.99
N SER A 87 6.10 -0.73 12.83
CA SER A 87 5.87 -1.42 14.11
C SER A 87 5.06 -0.62 15.13
N LYS A 88 4.99 0.72 14.99
CA LYS A 88 4.18 1.59 15.85
C LYS A 88 2.74 1.72 15.34
N TYR A 89 2.48 1.38 14.08
CA TYR A 89 1.18 1.56 13.44
C TYR A 89 0.04 0.69 14.00
N PRO A 90 0.26 -0.58 14.42
CA PRO A 90 -0.79 -1.39 15.04
C PRO A 90 -1.38 -0.73 16.29
N LEU A 91 -0.54 -0.08 17.09
CA LEU A 91 -0.98 0.63 18.29
C LEU A 91 -1.86 1.83 17.92
N GLN A 92 -1.46 2.60 16.91
CA GLN A 92 -2.25 3.73 16.42
C GLN A 92 -3.61 3.30 15.86
N VAL A 93 -3.65 2.20 15.10
CA VAL A 93 -4.91 1.62 14.59
C VAL A 93 -5.79 1.15 15.75
N ARG A 94 -5.23 0.48 16.75
CA ARG A 94 -5.95 0.06 17.95
C ARG A 94 -6.55 1.24 18.70
N ASP A 95 -5.76 2.29 18.94
CA ASP A 95 -6.20 3.47 19.69
C ASP A 95 -7.29 4.23 18.92
N LEU A 96 -7.18 4.31 17.58
CA LEU A 96 -8.23 4.84 16.73
C LEU A 96 -9.53 4.03 16.85
N LEU A 97 -9.46 2.70 16.76
CA LEU A 97 -10.63 1.83 16.88
C LEU A 97 -11.32 1.98 18.23
N ILE A 98 -10.56 2.08 19.33
CA ILE A 98 -11.10 2.34 20.67
C ILE A 98 -11.82 3.70 20.66
N SER A 99 -11.18 4.75 20.16
CA SER A 99 -11.78 6.10 20.15
C SER A 99 -13.09 6.18 19.35
N LEU A 100 -13.20 5.45 18.25
CA LEU A 100 -14.41 5.40 17.43
C LEU A 100 -15.56 4.68 18.14
N VAL A 101 -15.25 3.64 18.93
CA VAL A 101 -16.24 2.92 19.73
C VAL A 101 -16.71 3.77 20.91
N GLU A 102 -15.79 4.50 21.54
CA GLU A 102 -16.09 5.37 22.69
C GLU A 102 -16.78 6.69 22.30
N SER A 103 -16.66 7.15 21.04
CA SER A 103 -17.34 8.38 20.57
C SER A 103 -18.84 8.20 20.32
N ASP A 104 -19.30 6.95 20.21
CA ASP A 104 -20.72 6.59 20.03
C ASP A 104 -21.42 6.19 21.36
N THR A 105 -20.68 6.21 22.48
CA THR A 105 -21.23 6.16 23.85
C THR A 105 -21.41 7.56 24.44
#